data_AF-A0A7T6XE98-F1
#
_entry.id   AF-A0A7T6XE98-F1
#
_cell.length_a   1.000
_cell.length_b   1.000
_cell.length_c   1.000
_cell.angle_alpha   90.00
_cell.angle_beta   90.00
_cell.angle_gamma   90.00
#
_symmetry.space_group_name_H-M   'P 1'
#
loop_
_entity.id
_entity.type
_entity.pdbx_description
1 polymer ?
#
loop_
_entity_poly.entity_id
_entity_poly.type
_entity_poly.pdbx_seq_one_letter_code
_entity_poly.pdbx_strand_id
1 'polypeptide(L)'
;MTGSLSLFSVNAVLVMSTDDGSRIYAKYFSAPHPPAGAAPNSTNYPGANPYPTVKEQRAFEKGLLEKTNKSASDVILYDNRIVVFKMESDVMLYVVGSADENEVLLYNVVLSIRDALGILFKGATDKRTIVENYDLVSLAIDETIDDGIILETDPVMIASRVSRAPAADAPNMKNIDLSEQGLMNAWEFGKRRLAEGLRQM
;
A
#
# COMPACT_ATOMS: atom_id res chain seq x y z
N MET A 1 -26.07 -10.93 -17.89
CA MET A 1 -25.77 -11.89 -16.80
C MET A 1 -25.09 -11.09 -15.72
N THR A 2 -25.70 -10.96 -14.55
CA THR A 2 -25.05 -10.34 -13.39
C THR A 2 -23.89 -11.25 -13.00
N GLY A 3 -22.65 -10.76 -13.15
CA GLY A 3 -21.46 -11.51 -12.72
C GLY A 3 -21.59 -11.92 -11.27
N SER A 4 -20.99 -13.05 -10.89
CA SER A 4 -20.91 -13.46 -9.49
C SER A 4 -20.33 -12.31 -8.66
N LEU A 5 -21.16 -11.70 -7.82
CA LEU A 5 -20.74 -10.59 -6.96
C LEU A 5 -19.65 -11.10 -6.01
N SER A 6 -18.42 -10.64 -6.22
CA SER A 6 -17.28 -10.89 -5.34
C SER A 6 -16.65 -9.57 -4.94
N LEU A 7 -16.09 -9.52 -3.73
CA LEU A 7 -15.30 -8.38 -3.26
C LEU A 7 -13.83 -8.48 -3.68
N PHE A 8 -13.39 -9.67 -4.14
CA PHE A 8 -12.01 -9.94 -4.53
C PHE A 8 -11.72 -9.43 -5.95
N SER A 9 -11.44 -8.13 -6.05
CA SER A 9 -11.18 -7.45 -7.32
C SER A 9 -9.72 -7.52 -7.77
N VAL A 10 -8.78 -7.58 -6.82
CA VAL A 10 -7.33 -7.50 -7.11
C VAL A 10 -6.67 -8.86 -6.87
N ASN A 11 -6.00 -9.39 -7.89
CA ASN A 11 -5.20 -10.61 -7.80
C ASN A 11 -3.74 -10.32 -7.43
N ALA A 12 -3.16 -9.20 -7.89
CA ALA A 12 -1.80 -8.82 -7.53
C ALA A 12 -1.54 -7.32 -7.67
N VAL A 13 -0.57 -6.83 -6.89
CA VAL A 13 0.05 -5.50 -7.02
C VAL A 13 1.54 -5.69 -7.20
N LEU A 14 2.10 -5.05 -8.23
CA LEU A 14 3.53 -5.15 -8.54
C LEU A 14 4.12 -3.75 -8.71
N VAL A 15 5.32 -3.55 -8.16
CA VAL A 15 6.16 -2.41 -8.47
C VAL A 15 7.44 -2.96 -9.08
N MET A 16 7.70 -2.60 -10.32
CA MET A 16 8.84 -3.10 -11.07
C MET A 16 9.67 -1.95 -11.61
N SER A 17 10.96 -2.19 -11.70
CA SER A 17 11.86 -1.23 -12.30
C SER A 17 11.78 -1.30 -13.83
N THR A 18 11.75 -0.15 -14.51
CA THR A 18 11.68 -0.10 -15.97
C THR A 18 13.05 -0.25 -16.66
N ASP A 19 14.14 -0.03 -15.92
CA ASP A 19 15.52 -0.11 -16.41
C ASP A 19 16.02 -1.55 -16.57
N ASP A 20 15.89 -2.38 -15.54
CA ASP A 20 16.44 -3.73 -15.43
C ASP A 20 15.36 -4.82 -15.31
N GLY A 21 14.09 -4.41 -15.21
CA GLY A 21 12.95 -5.32 -15.03
C GLY A 21 12.93 -6.00 -13.66
N SER A 22 13.71 -5.51 -12.69
CA SER A 22 13.75 -6.07 -11.35
C SER A 22 12.43 -5.82 -10.61
N ARG A 23 12.06 -6.81 -9.78
CA ARG A 23 10.91 -6.73 -8.88
C ARG A 23 11.32 -5.92 -7.65
N ILE A 24 10.67 -4.77 -7.45
CA ILE A 24 10.86 -3.93 -6.26
C ILE A 24 9.87 -4.36 -5.18
N TYR A 25 8.59 -4.45 -5.53
CA TYR A 25 7.51 -4.94 -4.68
C TYR A 25 6.64 -5.93 -5.45
N ALA A 26 6.17 -6.98 -4.80
CA ALA A 26 5.14 -7.85 -5.36
C ALA A 26 4.30 -8.46 -4.24
N LYS A 27 2.99 -8.29 -4.33
CA LYS A 27 2.01 -8.97 -3.48
C LYS A 27 0.98 -9.65 -4.38
N TYR A 28 0.90 -10.97 -4.28
CA TYR A 28 -0.10 -11.78 -4.96
C TYR A 28 -1.12 -12.22 -3.90
N PHE A 29 -2.35 -11.75 -4.05
CA PHE A 29 -3.39 -11.93 -3.04
C PHE A 29 -4.02 -13.31 -3.15
N SER A 30 -4.40 -13.86 -2.00
CA SER A 30 -5.15 -15.10 -1.89
C SER A 30 -6.25 -14.87 -0.87
N ALA A 31 -7.49 -15.17 -1.22
CA ALA A 31 -8.59 -15.06 -0.28
C ALA A 31 -8.32 -15.93 0.97
N PRO A 32 -8.50 -15.40 2.20
CA PRO A 32 -8.19 -16.11 3.44
C PRO A 32 -9.10 -17.32 3.68
N HIS A 33 -10.29 -17.31 3.07
CA HIS A 33 -11.29 -18.36 3.21
C HIS A 33 -11.66 -18.92 1.84
N PRO A 34 -10.95 -19.95 1.35
CA PRO A 34 -11.34 -20.61 0.12
C PRO A 34 -12.71 -21.27 0.26
N PRO A 35 -13.48 -21.41 -0.83
CA PRO A 35 -14.78 -22.09 -0.81
C PRO A 35 -14.67 -23.50 -0.22
N ALA A 36 -15.70 -23.92 0.50
CA ALA A 36 -15.76 -25.26 1.08
C ALA A 36 -15.60 -26.34 -0.02
N GLY A 37 -14.62 -27.23 0.15
CA GLY A 37 -14.29 -28.28 -0.82
C GLY A 37 -13.31 -27.88 -1.92
N ALA A 38 -12.78 -26.65 -1.91
CA ALA A 38 -11.68 -26.27 -2.79
C ALA A 38 -10.41 -27.05 -2.44
N ALA A 39 -9.77 -27.63 -3.45
CA ALA A 39 -8.47 -28.27 -3.29
C ALA A 39 -7.41 -27.24 -2.85
N PRO A 40 -6.36 -27.68 -2.11
CA PRO A 40 -5.21 -26.82 -1.81
C PRO A 40 -4.64 -26.23 -3.11
N ASN A 41 -4.34 -24.93 -3.11
CA ASN A 41 -3.83 -24.18 -4.28
C ASN A 41 -4.78 -24.16 -5.50
N SER A 42 -6.09 -24.34 -5.30
CA SER A 42 -7.05 -24.10 -6.37
C SER A 42 -6.95 -22.64 -6.83
N THR A 43 -6.91 -22.43 -8.15
CA THR A 43 -6.86 -21.11 -8.78
C THR A 43 -8.19 -20.70 -9.39
N ASN A 44 -9.23 -21.54 -9.23
CA ASN A 44 -10.49 -21.44 -9.96
C ASN A 44 -11.66 -21.03 -9.05
N TYR A 45 -11.47 -19.94 -8.29
CA TYR A 45 -12.53 -19.28 -7.55
C TYR A 45 -12.21 -17.78 -7.39
N PRO A 46 -13.20 -16.92 -7.12
CA PRO A 46 -12.96 -15.49 -6.90
C PRO A 46 -11.99 -15.24 -5.73
N GLY A 47 -10.92 -14.49 -5.97
CA GLY A 47 -9.86 -14.25 -4.99
C GLY A 47 -8.81 -15.35 -4.87
N ALA A 48 -8.87 -16.40 -5.69
CA ALA A 48 -7.78 -17.37 -5.77
C ALA A 48 -6.53 -16.74 -6.39
N ASN A 49 -5.35 -17.06 -5.87
CA ASN A 49 -4.09 -16.59 -6.45
C ASN A 49 -3.79 -17.35 -7.75
N PRO A 50 -3.74 -16.69 -8.92
CA PRO A 50 -3.40 -17.35 -10.18
C PRO A 50 -1.95 -17.84 -10.26
N TYR A 51 -1.05 -17.27 -9.47
CA TYR A 51 0.39 -17.52 -9.52
C TYR A 51 0.91 -17.96 -8.13
N PRO A 52 0.57 -19.18 -7.69
CA PRO A 52 0.93 -19.65 -6.36
C PRO A 52 2.43 -19.85 -6.17
N THR A 53 3.19 -20.15 -7.24
CA THR A 53 4.63 -20.36 -7.15
C THR A 53 5.44 -19.16 -7.61
N VAL A 54 6.60 -18.93 -6.99
CA VAL A 54 7.54 -17.87 -7.41
C VAL A 54 7.96 -18.04 -8.88
N LYS A 55 8.05 -19.28 -9.37
CA LYS A 55 8.39 -19.56 -10.77
C LYS A 55 7.34 -19.00 -11.72
N GLU A 56 6.06 -19.20 -11.43
CA GLU A 56 4.95 -18.68 -12.23
C GLU A 56 4.89 -17.16 -12.15
N GLN A 57 5.04 -16.58 -10.96
CA GLN A 57 5.08 -15.12 -10.77
C GLN A 57 6.19 -14.46 -11.61
N ARG A 58 7.40 -15.03 -11.59
CA ARG A 58 8.53 -14.51 -12.39
C ARG A 58 8.29 -14.62 -13.89
N ALA A 59 7.65 -15.70 -14.34
CA ALA A 59 7.30 -15.88 -15.74
C ALA A 59 6.25 -14.84 -16.19
N PHE A 60 5.23 -14.61 -15.37
CA PHE A 60 4.21 -13.58 -15.59
C PHE A 60 4.83 -12.18 -15.62
N GLU A 61 5.62 -11.81 -14.62
CA GLU A 61 6.30 -10.51 -14.52
C GLU A 61 7.17 -10.19 -15.75
N LYS A 62 7.93 -11.19 -16.21
CA LYS A 62 8.76 -11.02 -17.41
C LYS A 62 7.92 -10.71 -18.64
N GLY A 63 6.87 -11.50 -18.87
CA GLY A 63 5.98 -11.29 -20.02
C GLY A 63 5.17 -9.98 -19.91
N LEU A 64 4.86 -9.55 -18.69
CA LEU A 64 4.18 -8.30 -18.41
C LEU A 64 5.02 -7.10 -18.84
N LEU A 65 6.28 -7.03 -18.38
CA LEU A 65 7.22 -5.96 -18.77
C LEU A 65 7.41 -5.88 -20.29
N GLU A 66 7.58 -7.02 -20.97
CA GLU A 66 7.76 -7.08 -22.43
C GLU A 66 6.55 -6.48 -23.18
N LYS A 67 5.34 -6.65 -22.65
CA LYS A 67 4.09 -6.13 -23.24
C LYS A 67 3.86 -4.67 -22.91
N THR A 68 4.12 -4.23 -21.68
CA THR A 68 3.80 -2.87 -21.26
C THR A 68 4.84 -1.85 -21.69
N ASN A 69 6.12 -2.24 -21.81
CA ASN A 69 7.18 -1.32 -22.23
C ASN A 69 7.01 -0.83 -23.69
N LYS A 70 6.16 -1.50 -24.48
CA LYS A 70 5.83 -1.14 -25.87
C LYS A 70 4.40 -0.63 -26.03
N SER A 71 3.62 -0.60 -24.95
CA SER A 71 2.21 -0.23 -24.98
C SER A 71 2.05 1.29 -24.86
N ALA A 72 1.18 1.86 -25.70
CA ALA A 72 0.73 3.25 -25.58
C ALA A 72 -0.54 3.39 -24.72
N SER A 73 -1.13 2.26 -24.29
CA SER A 73 -2.29 2.19 -23.41
C SER A 73 -1.86 1.86 -21.99
N ASP A 74 -2.56 2.41 -20.98
CA ASP A 74 -2.35 2.15 -19.55
C ASP A 74 -3.09 0.87 -19.07
N VAL A 75 -3.74 0.13 -19.98
CA VAL A 75 -4.45 -1.13 -19.71
C VAL A 75 -4.17 -2.16 -20.81
N ILE A 76 -3.98 -3.43 -20.41
CA ILE A 76 -3.86 -4.59 -21.29
C ILE A 76 -4.58 -5.82 -20.72
N LEU A 77 -4.94 -6.74 -21.61
CA LEU A 77 -5.32 -8.11 -21.24
C LEU A 77 -4.11 -9.04 -21.44
N TYR A 78 -3.65 -9.68 -20.36
CA TYR A 78 -2.53 -10.61 -20.41
C TYR A 78 -2.79 -11.81 -19.50
N ASP A 79 -2.55 -13.02 -20.01
CA ASP A 79 -2.72 -14.28 -19.27
C ASP A 79 -4.12 -14.43 -18.62
N ASN A 80 -5.16 -14.00 -19.37
CA ASN A 80 -6.55 -13.96 -18.89
C ASN A 80 -6.73 -13.11 -17.61
N ARG A 81 -5.96 -12.02 -17.52
CA ARG A 81 -6.05 -11.00 -16.46
C ARG A 81 -6.09 -9.62 -17.07
N ILE A 82 -6.94 -8.76 -16.53
CA ILE A 82 -6.88 -7.32 -16.80
C ILE A 82 -5.71 -6.77 -15.98
N VAL A 83 -4.78 -6.12 -16.67
CA VAL A 83 -3.65 -5.46 -16.03
C VAL A 83 -3.67 -3.99 -16.39
N VAL A 84 -3.79 -3.17 -15.37
CA VAL A 84 -3.66 -1.72 -15.46
C VAL A 84 -2.32 -1.30 -14.89
N PHE A 85 -1.72 -0.26 -15.46
CA PHE A 85 -0.40 0.17 -15.04
C PHE A 85 -0.16 1.65 -15.23
N LYS A 86 0.79 2.17 -14.45
CA LYS A 86 1.26 3.54 -14.58
C LYS A 86 2.76 3.62 -14.40
N MET A 87 3.42 4.29 -15.33
CA MET A 87 4.83 4.63 -15.24
C MET A 87 4.99 5.87 -14.39
N GLU A 88 5.91 5.83 -13.42
CA GLU A 88 6.32 6.97 -12.60
C GLU A 88 7.85 6.98 -12.55
N SER A 89 8.49 8.00 -13.14
CA SER A 89 9.95 8.05 -13.32
C SER A 89 10.54 6.77 -13.96
N ASP A 90 11.32 5.99 -13.19
CA ASP A 90 11.99 4.75 -13.59
C ASP A 90 11.34 3.49 -13.00
N VAL A 91 10.09 3.61 -12.50
CA VAL A 91 9.30 2.49 -12.01
C VAL A 91 7.96 2.37 -12.72
N MET A 92 7.43 1.15 -12.71
CA MET A 92 6.11 0.82 -13.22
C MET A 92 5.28 0.21 -12.09
N LEU A 93 4.14 0.83 -11.84
CA LEU A 93 3.12 0.37 -10.90
C LEU A 93 2.10 -0.45 -11.67
N TYR A 94 1.80 -1.67 -11.21
CA TYR A 94 0.82 -2.56 -11.80
C TYR A 94 -0.23 -2.98 -10.79
N VAL A 95 -1.48 -3.03 -11.22
CA VAL A 95 -2.57 -3.74 -10.53
C VAL A 95 -3.15 -4.75 -11.49
N VAL A 96 -3.25 -5.99 -11.02
CA VAL A 96 -3.72 -7.15 -11.77
C VAL A 96 -5.06 -7.57 -11.19
N GLY A 97 -6.09 -7.66 -12.02
CA GLY A 97 -7.40 -8.18 -11.64
C GLY A 97 -7.85 -9.34 -12.54
N SER A 98 -9.06 -9.85 -12.27
CA SER A 98 -9.67 -10.90 -13.09
C SER A 98 -9.99 -10.38 -14.50
N ALA A 99 -10.16 -11.28 -15.47
CA ALA A 99 -10.57 -10.93 -16.83
C ALA A 99 -11.95 -10.26 -16.90
N ASP A 100 -12.82 -10.53 -15.90
CA ASP A 100 -14.19 -10.01 -15.83
C ASP A 100 -14.31 -8.77 -14.94
N GLU A 101 -13.19 -8.26 -14.40
CA GLU A 101 -13.20 -7.16 -13.46
C GLU A 101 -13.38 -5.80 -14.15
N ASN A 102 -13.86 -4.80 -13.43
CA ASN A 102 -13.96 -3.44 -13.97
C ASN A 102 -12.57 -2.79 -14.05
N GLU A 103 -12.05 -2.64 -15.26
CA GLU A 103 -10.77 -1.98 -15.53
C GLU A 103 -10.68 -0.54 -15.04
N VAL A 104 -11.78 0.21 -15.01
CA VAL A 104 -11.82 1.59 -14.46
C VAL A 104 -11.61 1.59 -12.95
N LEU A 105 -12.19 0.61 -12.25
CA LEU A 105 -11.98 0.45 -10.81
C LEU A 105 -10.51 0.14 -10.51
N LEU A 106 -9.93 -0.83 -11.24
CA LEU A 106 -8.51 -1.18 -11.07
C LEU A 106 -7.59 -0.01 -11.40
N TYR A 107 -7.91 0.75 -12.46
CA TYR A 107 -7.12 1.92 -12.84
C TYR A 107 -7.14 3.00 -11.76
N ASN A 108 -8.29 3.24 -11.13
CA ASN A 108 -8.38 4.14 -9.97
C ASN A 108 -7.48 3.66 -8.82
N VAL A 109 -7.37 2.36 -8.58
CA VAL A 109 -6.48 1.81 -7.54
C VAL A 109 -5.01 2.10 -7.85
N VAL A 110 -4.56 1.90 -9.10
CA VAL A 110 -3.18 2.24 -9.50
C VAL A 110 -2.91 3.73 -9.29
N LEU A 111 -3.84 4.60 -9.70
CA LEU A 111 -3.71 6.03 -9.51
C LEU A 111 -3.68 6.41 -8.04
N SER A 112 -4.51 5.78 -7.21
CA SER A 112 -4.57 6.02 -5.76
C SER A 112 -3.23 5.70 -5.10
N ILE A 113 -2.63 4.56 -5.43
CA ILE A 113 -1.30 4.18 -4.94
C ILE A 113 -0.25 5.19 -5.42
N ARG A 114 -0.25 5.50 -6.73
CA ARG A 114 0.70 6.43 -7.34
C ARG A 114 0.65 7.81 -6.69
N ASP A 115 -0.56 8.35 -6.50
CA ASP A 115 -0.76 9.67 -5.91
C ASP A 115 -0.47 9.66 -4.40
N ALA A 116 -0.82 8.59 -3.67
CA ALA A 116 -0.48 8.43 -2.25
C ALA A 116 1.05 8.40 -2.04
N LEU A 117 1.78 7.64 -2.87
CA LEU A 117 3.25 7.64 -2.85
C LEU A 117 3.81 9.02 -3.19
N GLY A 118 3.22 9.72 -4.17
CA GLY A 118 3.57 11.10 -4.49
C GLY A 118 3.41 12.06 -3.30
N ILE A 119 2.36 11.89 -2.50
CA ILE A 119 2.15 12.67 -1.26
C ILE A 119 3.21 12.31 -0.21
N LEU A 120 3.41 11.01 0.05
CA LEU A 120 4.34 10.51 1.06
C LEU A 120 5.80 10.92 0.77
N PHE A 121 6.19 10.89 -0.51
CA PHE A 121 7.55 11.20 -0.95
C PHE A 121 7.71 12.61 -1.51
N LYS A 122 6.70 13.47 -1.36
CA LYS A 122 6.74 14.89 -1.78
C LYS A 122 7.08 15.06 -3.27
N GLY A 123 6.57 14.14 -4.10
CA GLY A 123 6.69 14.16 -5.56
C GLY A 123 7.88 13.39 -6.14
N ALA A 124 8.77 12.83 -5.31
CA ALA A 124 9.87 11.98 -5.78
C ALA A 124 9.51 10.50 -5.66
N THR A 125 9.04 9.88 -6.74
CA THR A 125 8.63 8.47 -6.76
C THR A 125 9.50 7.65 -7.72
N ASP A 126 10.81 7.82 -7.62
CA ASP A 126 11.80 7.01 -8.36
C ASP A 126 12.14 5.71 -7.61
N LYS A 127 12.80 4.77 -8.31
CA LYS A 127 13.23 3.47 -7.79
C LYS A 127 14.00 3.63 -6.49
N ARG A 128 14.92 4.60 -6.44
CA ARG A 128 15.75 4.86 -5.26
C ARG A 128 14.89 5.24 -4.06
N THR A 129 13.97 6.18 -4.23
CA THR A 129 13.12 6.69 -3.15
C THR A 129 12.17 5.62 -2.63
N ILE A 130 11.59 4.82 -3.54
CA ILE A 130 10.73 3.68 -3.19
C ILE A 130 11.51 2.63 -2.38
N VAL A 131 12.74 2.32 -2.78
CA VAL A 131 13.57 1.33 -2.07
C VAL A 131 14.04 1.85 -0.71
N GLU A 132 14.42 3.13 -0.62
CA GLU A 132 14.83 3.77 0.64
C GLU A 132 13.68 3.87 1.65
N ASN A 133 12.42 3.98 1.18
CA ASN A 133 11.21 4.11 2.01
C ASN A 133 10.22 2.95 1.79
N TYR A 134 10.75 1.73 1.68
CA TYR A 134 9.96 0.54 1.34
C TYR A 134 8.84 0.24 2.34
N ASP A 135 9.05 0.59 3.61
CA ASP A 135 8.06 0.47 4.68
C ASP A 135 6.80 1.29 4.39
N LEU A 136 6.95 2.56 4.00
CA LEU A 136 5.85 3.43 3.62
C LEU A 136 5.13 2.93 2.37
N VAL A 137 5.87 2.34 1.41
CA VAL A 137 5.27 1.72 0.21
C VAL A 137 4.38 0.55 0.60
N SER A 138 4.89 -0.35 1.44
CA SER A 138 4.12 -1.52 1.89
C SER A 138 2.87 -1.11 2.65
N LEU A 139 2.98 -0.14 3.57
CA LEU A 139 1.84 0.37 4.34
C LEU A 139 0.80 1.06 3.46
N ALA A 140 1.22 1.85 2.47
CA ALA A 140 0.30 2.50 1.54
C ALA A 140 -0.48 1.48 0.70
N ILE A 141 0.18 0.41 0.26
CA ILE A 141 -0.49 -0.67 -0.47
C ILE A 141 -1.46 -1.42 0.44
N ASP A 142 -1.08 -1.72 1.69
CA ASP A 142 -1.94 -2.41 2.66
C ASP A 142 -3.18 -1.57 3.06
N GLU A 143 -3.06 -0.23 3.16
CA GLU A 143 -4.23 0.65 3.38
C GLU A 143 -5.12 0.76 2.14
N THR A 144 -4.58 0.50 0.93
CA THR A 144 -5.35 0.54 -0.32
C THR A 144 -6.08 -0.80 -0.55
N ILE A 145 -5.39 -1.92 -0.35
CA ILE A 145 -5.86 -3.26 -0.71
C ILE A 145 -5.52 -4.25 0.40
N ASP A 146 -6.55 -4.94 0.89
CA ASP A 146 -6.43 -6.00 1.88
C ASP A 146 -6.94 -7.32 1.31
N ASP A 147 -6.07 -8.33 1.25
CA ASP A 147 -6.36 -9.66 0.70
C ASP A 147 -7.10 -9.69 -0.67
N GLY A 148 -6.82 -8.70 -1.51
CA GLY A 148 -7.42 -8.55 -2.85
C GLY A 148 -8.73 -7.77 -2.88
N ILE A 149 -9.17 -7.24 -1.72
CA ILE A 149 -10.31 -6.35 -1.56
C ILE A 149 -9.80 -4.92 -1.50
N ILE A 150 -10.41 -4.04 -2.29
CA ILE A 150 -10.08 -2.61 -2.30
C ILE A 150 -10.74 -1.96 -1.07
N LEU A 151 -9.95 -1.32 -0.22
CA LEU A 151 -10.42 -0.67 1.01
C LEU A 151 -10.58 0.85 0.85
N GLU A 152 -9.62 1.49 0.21
CA GLU A 152 -9.54 2.95 0.09
C GLU A 152 -9.00 3.34 -1.29
N THR A 153 -9.56 4.39 -1.88
CA THR A 153 -9.12 4.93 -3.18
C THR A 153 -8.86 6.44 -3.12
N ASP A 154 -9.00 7.07 -1.95
CA ASP A 154 -8.54 8.44 -1.76
C ASP A 154 -7.05 8.46 -1.35
N PRO A 155 -6.14 8.98 -2.20
CA PRO A 155 -4.72 9.02 -1.91
C PRO A 155 -4.37 9.86 -0.67
N VAL A 156 -5.16 10.90 -0.37
CA VAL A 156 -4.95 11.74 0.82
C VAL A 156 -5.26 10.95 2.08
N MET A 157 -6.35 10.17 2.06
CA MET A 157 -6.73 9.32 3.18
C MET A 157 -5.67 8.23 3.42
N ILE A 158 -5.23 7.54 2.37
CA ILE A 158 -4.15 6.54 2.44
C ILE A 158 -2.89 7.15 3.07
N ALA A 159 -2.38 8.25 2.51
CA ALA A 159 -1.17 8.89 3.02
C ALA A 159 -1.32 9.38 4.48
N SER A 160 -2.52 9.86 4.86
CA SER A 160 -2.78 10.32 6.23
C SER A 160 -2.76 9.19 7.27
N ARG A 161 -3.16 7.98 6.90
CA ARG A 161 -3.16 6.81 7.78
C ARG A 161 -1.76 6.22 7.92
N VAL A 162 -1.02 6.17 6.83
CA VAL A 162 0.36 5.68 6.79
C VAL A 162 1.34 6.61 7.54
N SER A 163 1.14 7.93 7.44
CA SER A 163 2.04 8.92 8.07
C SER A 163 1.82 9.12 9.57
N ARG A 164 0.71 8.62 10.12
CA ARG A 164 0.44 8.71 11.56
C ARG A 164 1.21 7.61 12.28
N ALA A 165 2.23 7.99 13.03
CA ALA A 165 2.78 7.11 14.06
C ALA A 165 1.62 6.60 14.94
N PRO A 166 1.65 5.34 15.38
CA PRO A 166 0.66 4.82 16.33
C PRO A 166 0.53 5.86 17.43
N ALA A 167 -0.69 6.39 17.62
CA ALA A 167 -0.95 7.20 18.79
C ALA A 167 -0.62 6.28 19.95
N ALA A 168 0.50 6.54 20.64
CA ALA A 168 0.78 5.85 21.88
C ALA A 168 -0.50 5.97 22.71
N ASP A 169 -1.07 4.85 23.13
CA ASP A 169 -2.24 4.74 24.01
C ASP A 169 -1.91 5.34 25.39
N ALA A 170 -1.62 6.63 25.40
CA ALA A 170 -1.25 7.47 26.52
C ALA A 170 -1.81 8.86 26.20
N PRO A 171 -3.06 9.15 26.61
CA PRO A 171 -3.73 10.42 26.27
C PRO A 171 -3.06 11.68 26.86
N ASN A 172 -1.90 11.59 27.51
CA ASN A 172 -1.29 12.69 28.27
C ASN A 172 0.23 12.88 28.08
N MET A 173 0.83 12.41 26.99
CA MET A 173 2.27 12.67 26.74
C MET A 173 2.54 13.38 25.41
N LYS A 174 1.76 14.43 25.13
CA LYS A 174 2.18 15.49 24.22
C LYS A 174 2.62 16.69 25.05
N ASN A 175 3.89 17.05 24.91
CA ASN A 175 4.58 18.22 25.47
C ASN A 175 5.26 18.02 26.83
N ILE A 176 6.19 17.07 26.93
CA ILE A 176 7.37 17.33 27.76
C ILE A 176 8.44 17.85 26.79
N ASP A 177 8.51 19.17 26.68
CA ASP A 177 9.62 19.85 26.00
C ASP A 177 10.88 19.62 26.85
N LEU A 178 11.73 18.68 26.42
CA LEU A 178 13.00 18.31 27.08
C LEU A 178 14.12 19.32 26.75
N SER A 179 13.78 20.60 26.65
CA SER A 179 14.73 21.70 26.54
C SER A 179 15.15 22.16 27.94
N GLU A 180 16.34 22.78 28.08
CA GLU A 180 16.77 23.39 29.35
C GLU A 180 15.75 24.42 29.87
N GLN A 181 14.98 25.05 28.97
CA GLN A 181 13.87 25.94 29.32
C GLN A 181 12.66 25.18 29.90
N GLY A 182 12.32 24.02 29.33
CA GLY A 182 11.26 23.16 29.86
C GLY A 182 11.57 22.63 31.26
N LEU A 183 12.83 22.26 31.52
CA LEU A 183 13.28 21.80 32.84
C LEU A 183 13.23 22.90 33.90
N MET A 184 13.63 24.13 33.54
CA MET A 184 13.55 25.29 34.43
C MET A 184 12.11 25.68 34.77
N ASN A 185 11.21 25.62 33.78
CA ASN A 185 9.79 25.87 34.01
C ASN A 185 9.16 24.79 34.90
N ALA A 186 9.55 23.52 34.73
CA ALA A 186 9.10 22.42 35.59
C ALA A 186 9.63 22.56 37.03
N TRP A 187 10.87 23.03 37.21
CA TRP A 187 11.46 23.30 38.51
C TRP A 187 10.80 24.48 39.23
N GLU A 188 10.48 25.56 38.50
CA GLU A 188 9.68 26.66 39.04
C GLU A 188 8.28 26.20 39.45
N PHE A 189 7.63 25.39 38.62
CA PHE A 189 6.30 24.85 38.89
C PHE A 189 6.31 23.95 40.14
N GLY A 190 7.34 23.11 40.27
CA GLY A 190 7.58 22.29 41.46
C GLY A 190 7.78 23.14 42.72
N LYS A 191 8.60 24.20 42.65
CA LYS A 191 8.78 25.14 43.78
C LYS A 191 7.49 25.85 44.16
N ARG A 192 6.66 26.28 43.20
CA ARG A 192 5.37 26.94 43.48
C ARG A 192 4.42 25.99 44.21
N ARG A 193 4.33 24.73 43.77
CA ARG A 193 3.49 23.72 44.44
C ARG A 193 3.94 23.40 45.87
N LEU A 194 5.25 23.37 46.11
CA LEU A 194 5.81 23.13 47.44
C LEU A 194 5.60 24.33 48.37
N ALA A 195 5.74 25.56 47.85
CA ALA A 195 5.47 26.79 48.59
C ALA A 195 3.98 26.97 48.93
N GLU A 196 3.07 26.54 48.04
CA GLU A 196 1.63 26.51 48.33
C GLU A 196 1.27 25.46 49.38
N GLY A 197 1.90 24.28 49.35
CA GLY A 197 1.72 23.25 50.38
C GLY A 197 2.22 23.68 51.76
N LEU A 198 3.31 24.45 51.83
CA LEU A 198 3.84 25.02 53.07
C LEU A 198 3.04 26.22 53.60
N ARG A 199 2.22 26.86 52.76
CA ARG A 199 1.31 27.94 53.18
C ARG A 199 -0.05 27.45 53.70
N GLN A 200 -0.36 26.18 53.49
CA GLN A 200 -1.60 25.54 53.96
C GLN A 200 -1.38 24.65 55.19
N MET A 201 -0.18 24.63 55.79
CA MET A 201 0.08 24.14 57.14
C MET A 201 0.19 25.28 58.14
#